data_AF-A0A1H8J1N4-F1
#
_entry.id   AF-A0A1H8J1N4-F1
#
_cell.length_a   1.000
_cell.length_b   1.000
_cell.length_c   1.000
_cell.angle_alpha   90.00
_cell.angle_beta   90.00
_cell.angle_gamma   90.00
#
_symmetry.space_group_name_H-M   'P 1'
#
loop_
_entity.id
_entity.type
_entity.pdbx_description
1 polymer ?
#
loop_
_entity_poly.entity_id
_entity_poly.type
_entity_poly.pdbx_seq_one_letter_code
_entity_poly.pdbx_strand_id
1 'polypeptide(L)'
;MTNRILPGLALLAATALGACTDGLTPYVQSPDTVIATASDHGRDNVPLAPGGGAIAYDPDGCQGWIIDDGVEGYSGRRFDPVSGLPVCNNHFPPGTVVRNYQTQDAGINDYVPYAGRATN
;
A
#
# COMPACT_ATOMS: atom_id res chain seq x y z
N MET A 1 1.65 -39.23 -32.10
CA MET A 1 2.78 -38.39 -31.66
C MET A 1 2.19 -37.12 -31.07
N THR A 2 2.15 -37.02 -29.74
CA THR A 2 1.43 -35.96 -29.00
C THR A 2 2.19 -34.64 -29.03
N ASN A 3 1.50 -33.59 -29.45
CA ASN A 3 1.96 -32.21 -29.60
C ASN A 3 2.18 -31.50 -28.24
N ARG A 4 3.03 -32.08 -27.37
CA ARG A 4 3.26 -31.61 -25.99
C ARG A 4 4.19 -30.39 -25.88
N ILE A 5 4.70 -29.88 -27.01
CA ILE A 5 5.69 -28.78 -27.04
C ILE A 5 5.02 -27.39 -27.06
N LEU A 6 3.75 -27.30 -27.51
CA LEU A 6 3.03 -26.01 -27.57
C LEU A 6 2.82 -25.28 -26.24
N PRO A 7 2.43 -25.93 -25.11
CA PRO A 7 2.14 -25.19 -23.89
C PRO A 7 3.40 -24.59 -23.25
N GLY A 8 4.56 -25.26 -23.37
CA GLY A 8 5.83 -24.77 -22.81
C GLY A 8 6.35 -23.51 -23.53
N LEU A 9 6.20 -23.47 -24.86
CA LEU A 9 6.63 -22.31 -25.65
C LEU A 9 5.74 -21.08 -25.41
N ALA A 10 4.43 -21.30 -25.23
CA ALA A 10 3.47 -20.24 -24.90
C ALA A 10 3.75 -19.63 -23.51
N LEU A 11 4.11 -20.45 -22.52
CA LEU A 11 4.47 -19.97 -21.18
C LEU A 11 5.78 -19.18 -21.19
N LEU A 12 6.79 -19.64 -21.96
CA LEU A 12 8.05 -18.91 -22.13
C LEU A 12 7.84 -17.54 -22.80
N ALA A 13 7.00 -17.48 -23.83
CA ALA A 13 6.66 -16.23 -24.49
C ALA A 13 5.95 -15.26 -23.53
N ALA A 14 4.98 -15.75 -22.74
CA ALA A 14 4.31 -14.94 -21.72
C ALA A 14 5.27 -14.36 -20.67
N THR A 15 6.27 -15.15 -20.23
CA THR A 15 7.31 -14.65 -19.30
C THR A 15 8.25 -13.63 -19.95
N ALA A 16 8.56 -13.77 -21.25
CA ALA A 16 9.42 -12.84 -21.97
C ALA A 16 8.76 -11.48 -22.26
N LEU A 17 7.43 -11.46 -22.41
CA LEU A 17 6.63 -10.25 -22.61
C LEU A 17 6.30 -9.50 -21.29
N GLY A 18 6.48 -10.14 -20.12
CA GLY A 18 6.18 -9.55 -18.80
C GLY A 18 7.32 -8.74 -18.18
N ALA A 19 8.48 -8.62 -18.84
CA ALA A 19 9.69 -8.05 -18.24
C ALA A 19 9.89 -6.53 -18.47
N CYS A 20 8.90 -5.82 -19.01
CA CYS A 20 8.94 -4.36 -19.06
C CYS A 20 8.59 -3.79 -17.68
N THR A 21 9.59 -3.70 -16.79
CA THR A 21 9.46 -2.99 -15.51
C THR A 21 10.14 -1.63 -15.61
N ASP A 22 9.57 -0.73 -16.42
CA ASP A 22 10.02 0.67 -16.45
C ASP A 22 9.80 1.27 -15.05
N GLY A 23 10.85 1.84 -14.46
CA GLY A 23 10.78 2.54 -13.16
C GLY A 23 11.11 1.73 -11.90
N LEU A 24 11.37 0.42 -11.99
CA LEU A 24 11.78 -0.37 -10.83
C LEU A 24 13.30 -0.47 -10.72
N THR A 25 13.86 -0.04 -9.58
CA THR A 25 15.26 -0.29 -9.22
C THR A 25 15.34 -1.49 -8.26
N PRO A 26 16.34 -2.38 -8.40
CA PRO A 26 16.52 -3.48 -7.44
C PRO A 26 16.72 -2.94 -6.02
N TYR A 27 16.08 -3.58 -5.04
CA TYR A 27 16.31 -3.24 -3.64
C TYR A 27 17.76 -3.58 -3.25
N VAL A 28 18.56 -2.54 -2.96
CA VAL A 28 20.00 -2.70 -2.68
C VAL A 28 20.32 -2.92 -1.19
N GLN A 29 19.31 -3.17 -0.35
CA GLN A 29 19.45 -3.35 1.11
C GLN A 29 20.33 -2.28 1.80
N SER A 30 20.40 -1.08 1.23
CA SER A 30 21.14 0.06 1.79
C SER A 30 20.19 0.91 2.65
N PRO A 31 20.66 1.50 3.77
CA PRO A 31 19.90 2.49 4.53
C PRO A 31 19.41 3.67 3.67
N ASP A 32 20.13 3.99 2.59
CA ASP A 32 19.78 5.09 1.68
C ASP A 32 18.84 4.66 0.54
N THR A 33 18.37 3.41 0.54
CA THR A 33 17.45 2.94 -0.49
C THR A 33 16.08 3.57 -0.28
N VAL A 34 15.67 4.43 -1.22
CA VAL A 34 14.30 4.95 -1.25
C VAL A 34 13.38 3.85 -1.76
N ILE A 35 12.66 3.20 -0.85
CA ILE A 35 11.74 2.10 -1.17
C ILE A 35 10.31 2.57 -1.49
N ALA A 36 9.98 3.83 -1.17
CA ALA A 36 8.70 4.44 -1.46
C ALA A 36 8.85 5.97 -1.50
N THR A 37 8.06 6.63 -2.34
CA THR A 37 7.91 8.10 -2.34
C THR A 37 6.43 8.44 -2.33
N ALA A 38 6.09 9.70 -2.01
CA ALA A 38 4.69 10.17 -2.10
C ALA A 38 4.25 10.48 -3.55
N SER A 39 5.00 10.00 -4.55
CA SER A 39 4.64 10.10 -5.96
C SER A 39 3.86 8.84 -6.35
N ASP A 40 2.74 9.05 -7.03
CA ASP A 40 2.02 8.00 -7.73
C ASP A 40 2.86 7.54 -8.94
N HIS A 41 3.16 6.25 -9.00
CA HIS A 41 3.87 5.58 -10.09
C HIS A 41 3.00 4.48 -10.73
N GLY A 42 1.71 4.50 -10.42
CA GLY A 42 0.72 3.51 -10.77
C GLY A 42 0.26 3.65 -12.21
N ARG A 43 -0.88 3.04 -12.51
CA ARG A 43 -1.39 2.96 -13.89
C ARG A 43 -2.25 4.16 -14.27
N ASP A 44 -2.77 4.88 -13.29
CA ASP A 44 -3.35 6.19 -13.42
C ASP A 44 -2.30 7.28 -13.16
N ASN A 45 -2.62 8.52 -13.52
CA ASN A 45 -1.72 9.66 -13.33
C ASN A 45 -2.42 10.68 -12.42
N VAL A 46 -3.12 10.20 -11.41
CA VAL A 46 -3.94 11.04 -10.53
C VAL A 46 -3.15 11.30 -9.26
N PRO A 47 -2.91 12.57 -8.87
CA PRO A 47 -2.25 12.85 -7.61
C PRO A 47 -3.05 12.24 -6.45
N LEU A 48 -2.38 11.54 -5.54
CA LEU A 48 -2.98 11.00 -4.32
C LEU A 48 -3.80 12.11 -3.64
N ALA A 49 -5.12 11.98 -3.66
CA ALA A 49 -6.01 13.07 -3.27
C ALA A 49 -5.81 13.41 -1.78
N PRO A 50 -5.55 14.68 -1.41
CA PRO A 50 -5.50 15.06 -0.01
C PRO A 50 -6.93 15.02 0.56
N GLY A 51 -7.22 14.03 1.41
CA GLY A 51 -8.49 14.02 2.16
C GLY A 51 -9.14 12.68 2.46
N GLY A 52 -8.56 11.56 2.04
CA GLY A 52 -9.03 10.22 2.40
C GLY A 52 -7.90 9.42 3.01
N GLY A 53 -7.98 9.12 4.31
CA GLY A 53 -6.97 8.35 5.00
C GLY A 53 -7.48 7.78 6.30
N ALA A 54 -6.95 6.62 6.66
CA ALA A 54 -7.23 6.01 7.94
C ALA A 54 -6.22 6.44 9.00
N ILE A 55 -6.59 6.17 10.25
CA ILE A 55 -5.66 6.29 11.38
C ILE A 55 -5.21 4.90 11.77
N ALA A 56 -3.90 4.66 11.71
CA ALA A 56 -3.29 3.44 12.22
C ALA A 56 -2.76 3.67 13.64
N TYR A 57 -3.05 2.73 14.55
CA TYR A 57 -2.44 2.67 15.88
C TYR A 57 -1.19 1.79 15.81
N ASP A 58 -0.04 2.37 16.09
CA ASP A 58 1.23 1.64 16.15
C ASP A 58 1.33 0.77 17.43
N PRO A 59 2.39 -0.06 17.57
CA PRO A 59 2.61 -0.87 18.77
C PRO A 59 2.68 -0.10 20.10
N ASP A 60 3.04 1.19 20.04
CA ASP A 60 3.15 2.08 21.20
C ASP A 60 1.82 2.77 21.54
N GLY A 61 0.76 2.56 20.73
CA GLY A 61 -0.55 3.22 20.87
C GLY A 61 -0.59 4.64 20.29
N CYS A 62 0.41 5.02 19.51
CA CYS A 62 0.49 6.29 18.81
C CYS A 62 -0.15 6.22 17.42
N GLN A 63 -0.69 7.34 16.98
CA GLN A 63 -1.45 7.45 15.74
C GLN A 63 -0.57 7.86 14.56
N GLY A 64 -0.79 7.20 13.42
CA GLY A 64 -0.28 7.61 12.12
C GLY A 64 -1.39 7.75 11.10
N TRP A 65 -1.18 8.58 10.09
CA TRP A 65 -1.96 8.58 8.86
C TRP A 65 -1.49 7.45 7.96
N ILE A 66 -2.43 6.76 7.34
CA ILE A 66 -2.16 5.83 6.24
C ILE A 66 -3.16 6.09 5.12
N ILE A 67 -2.63 6.17 3.89
CA ILE A 67 -3.37 6.37 2.65
C ILE A 67 -2.82 5.40 1.64
N ASP A 68 -3.72 4.72 0.94
CA ASP A 68 -3.41 3.70 -0.05
C ASP A 68 -4.25 3.92 -1.32
N ASP A 69 -3.59 3.83 -2.47
CA ASP A 69 -4.15 3.92 -3.82
C ASP A 69 -3.92 2.62 -4.61
N GLY A 70 -3.90 1.48 -3.89
CA GLY A 70 -3.79 0.15 -4.45
C GLY A 70 -2.35 -0.38 -4.46
N VAL A 71 -1.45 0.23 -5.26
CA VAL A 71 -0.02 -0.15 -5.28
C VAL A 71 0.84 0.89 -4.58
N GLU A 72 0.49 2.17 -4.71
CA GLU A 72 1.15 3.27 -4.02
C GLU A 72 0.38 3.77 -2.80
N GLY A 73 1.10 4.37 -1.85
CA GLY A 73 0.50 4.98 -0.68
C GLY A 73 1.53 5.76 0.15
N TYR A 74 1.05 6.62 1.05
CA TYR A 74 1.91 7.28 2.03
C TYR A 74 1.43 7.06 3.46
N SER A 75 2.39 7.07 4.37
CA SER A 75 2.14 7.05 5.80
C SER A 75 2.97 8.10 6.51
N GLY A 76 2.47 8.57 7.65
CA GLY A 76 3.16 9.59 8.43
C GLY A 76 2.64 9.67 9.86
N ARG A 77 3.49 10.15 10.77
CA ARG A 77 3.07 10.40 12.15
C ARG A 77 1.97 11.46 12.21
N ARG A 78 0.95 11.22 13.03
CA ARG A 78 -0.08 12.22 13.33
C ARG A 78 0.34 13.02 14.55
N PHE A 79 0.40 14.34 14.39
CA PHE A 79 0.75 15.26 15.45
C PHE A 79 -0.46 16.10 15.87
N ASP A 80 -0.53 16.42 17.15
CA ASP A 80 -1.46 17.41 17.66
C ASP A 80 -0.99 18.81 17.18
N PRO A 81 -1.83 19.56 16.43
CA PRO A 81 -1.42 20.86 15.88
C PRO A 81 -1.13 21.92 16.95
N VAL A 82 -1.59 21.71 18.19
CA VAL A 82 -1.34 22.66 19.29
C VAL A 82 -0.01 22.38 19.97
N SER A 83 0.21 21.13 20.42
CA SER A 83 1.43 20.77 21.15
C SER A 83 2.61 20.39 20.26
N GLY A 84 2.36 20.00 18.99
CA GLY A 84 3.36 19.41 18.10
C GLY A 84 3.80 18.00 18.51
N LEU A 85 3.20 17.42 19.55
CA LEU A 85 3.53 16.07 20.01
C LEU A 85 2.77 15.01 19.21
N PRO A 86 3.32 13.78 19.11
CA PRO A 86 2.58 12.65 18.55
C PRO A 86 1.26 12.43 19.29
N VAL A 87 0.19 12.16 18.57
CA VAL A 87 -1.09 11.82 19.18
C VAL A 87 -1.05 10.35 19.60
N CYS A 88 -1.06 10.07 20.90
CA CYS A 88 -1.10 8.71 21.43
C CYS A 88 -2.25 8.54 22.42
N ASN A 89 -3.03 7.47 22.30
CA ASN A 89 -4.12 7.13 23.23
C ASN A 89 -4.53 5.65 23.10
N ASN A 90 -5.45 5.21 23.96
CA ASN A 90 -5.89 3.81 24.06
C ASN A 90 -7.36 3.61 23.59
N HIS A 91 -7.86 4.44 22.67
CA HIS A 91 -9.25 4.27 22.18
C HIS A 91 -9.43 2.98 21.37
N PHE A 92 -8.38 2.53 20.68
CA PHE A 92 -8.36 1.27 19.93
C PHE A 92 -7.07 0.50 20.27
N PRO A 93 -7.08 -0.84 20.20
CA PRO A 93 -5.89 -1.64 20.42
C PRO A 93 -4.76 -1.32 19.42
N PRO A 94 -3.48 -1.49 19.79
CA PRO A 94 -2.36 -1.45 18.85
C PRO A 94 -2.57 -2.38 17.65
N GLY A 95 -2.16 -1.93 16.46
CA GLY A 95 -2.38 -2.62 15.20
C GLY A 95 -3.76 -2.39 14.56
N THR A 96 -4.61 -1.54 15.17
CA THR A 96 -5.92 -1.19 14.60
C THR A 96 -5.78 -0.08 13.55
N VAL A 97 -6.46 -0.24 12.41
CA VAL A 97 -6.65 0.81 11.41
C VAL A 97 -8.13 1.23 11.44
N VAL A 98 -8.39 2.52 11.62
CA VAL A 98 -9.75 3.06 11.70
C VAL A 98 -10.07 3.97 10.52
N ARG A 99 -11.28 3.79 9.96
CA ARG A 99 -11.80 4.40 8.72
C ARG A 99 -11.25 3.76 7.44
N ASN A 100 -11.77 4.20 6.30
CA ASN A 100 -11.28 3.76 5.01
C ASN A 100 -9.93 4.42 4.71
N TYR A 101 -8.94 3.59 4.40
CA TYR A 101 -7.59 4.03 4.02
C TYR A 101 -7.42 4.08 2.49
N GLN A 102 -8.29 3.39 1.75
CA GLN A 102 -8.24 3.34 0.29
C GLN A 102 -8.87 4.59 -0.33
N THR A 103 -8.23 5.11 -1.37
CA THR A 103 -8.81 6.10 -2.29
C THR A 103 -9.97 5.49 -3.10
N GLN A 104 -10.74 6.34 -3.79
CA GLN A 104 -11.84 5.87 -4.64
C GLN A 104 -11.36 5.25 -5.97
N ASP A 105 -10.15 5.61 -6.39
CA ASP A 105 -9.59 5.25 -7.70
C ASP A 105 -8.58 4.10 -7.61
N ALA A 106 -8.36 3.54 -6.40
CA ALA A 106 -7.46 2.41 -6.16
C ALA A 106 -7.72 1.30 -7.18
N GLY A 107 -6.80 1.15 -8.14
CA GLY A 107 -6.98 0.28 -9.30
C GLY A 107 -7.12 -1.20 -8.96
N ILE A 108 -6.83 -1.57 -7.70
CA ILE A 108 -6.96 -2.90 -7.14
C ILE A 108 -7.65 -2.78 -5.77
N ASN A 109 -8.74 -3.53 -5.58
CA ASN A 109 -9.42 -3.61 -4.30
C ASN A 109 -8.61 -4.45 -3.30
N ASP A 110 -8.55 -4.01 -2.05
CA ASP A 110 -7.91 -4.76 -0.98
C ASP A 110 -8.86 -5.75 -0.33
N TYR A 111 -8.27 -6.84 0.16
CA TYR A 111 -8.99 -7.86 0.90
C TYR A 111 -8.49 -7.89 2.34
N VAL A 112 -9.33 -7.44 3.27
CA VAL A 112 -9.03 -7.52 4.70
C VAL A 112 -9.37 -8.91 5.26
N PRO A 113 -8.62 -9.40 6.26
CA PRO A 113 -8.96 -10.65 6.94
C PRO A 113 -10.36 -10.62 7.54
N TYR A 114 -11.05 -11.77 7.61
CA TYR A 114 -12.38 -11.90 8.20
C TYR A 114 -12.47 -11.34 9.63
N ALA A 115 -11.36 -11.38 10.38
CA ALA A 115 -11.24 -10.81 11.73
C ALA A 115 -11.50 -9.28 11.79
N GLY A 116 -11.40 -8.56 10.66
CA GLY A 116 -11.71 -7.12 10.57
C GLY A 116 -13.16 -6.80 10.20
N ARG A 117 -14.00 -7.82 9.93
CA ARG A 117 -15.41 -7.60 9.60
C ARG A 117 -16.19 -7.30 10.89
N ALA A 118 -16.90 -6.17 10.92
CA ALA A 118 -17.86 -5.89 11.98
C ALA A 118 -18.85 -7.08 12.07
N THR A 119 -18.87 -7.74 13.23
CA THR A 119 -19.90 -8.74 13.53
C THR A 119 -21.17 -7.96 13.88
N ASN A 120 -22.23 -8.20 13.11
CA ASN A 120 -23.57 -7.64 13.38
C ASN A 120 -24.18 -8.31 14.62
#